data_AF-A0A4Y2SHI8-F1
#
_entry.id   AF-A0A4Y2SHI8-F1
#
_cell.length_a   1.000
_cell.length_b   1.000
_cell.length_c   1.000
_cell.angle_alpha   90.00
_cell.angle_beta   90.00
_cell.angle_gamma   90.00
#
_symmetry.space_group_name_H-M   'P 1'
#
loop_
_entity.id
_entity.type
_entity.pdbx_description
1 polymer ?
#
loop_
_entity_poly.entity_id
_entity_poly.type
_entity_poly.pdbx_seq_one_letter_code
_entity_poly.pdbx_strand_id
1 'polypeptide(L)'
;MVTTENFRLISLRISPSTIKLERDGNKPTIQDIYNRLTNQIRGEIRDYDPESWKEWLMILNQEDNSIYIAARKFSRKYIQIPPILDTDGIKYTRLGKANAFKYSLENSFKTNPELYDDHHIAEDNRAIRRYIDNPKPNSIIKSTSPQEILSFL
;
A
#
# COMPACT_ATOMS: atom_id res chain seq x y z
N MET A 1 -20.77 -7.91 -20.99
CA MET A 1 -21.66 -7.79 -19.81
C MET A 1 -21.43 -9.03 -18.94
N VAL A 2 -20.75 -8.88 -17.81
CA VAL A 2 -20.50 -9.97 -16.84
C VAL A 2 -21.49 -9.76 -15.69
N THR A 3 -22.37 -10.72 -15.49
CA THR A 3 -23.51 -10.66 -14.59
C THR A 3 -23.09 -10.74 -13.13
N THR A 4 -23.82 -10.00 -12.29
CA THR A 4 -23.63 -9.70 -10.87
C THR A 4 -23.73 -10.92 -9.92
N GLU A 5 -23.68 -12.15 -10.43
CA GLU A 5 -23.99 -13.36 -9.64
C GLU A 5 -22.84 -13.88 -8.77
N ASN A 6 -21.58 -13.56 -9.09
CA ASN A 6 -20.43 -14.13 -8.35
C ASN A 6 -20.16 -13.49 -6.98
N PHE A 7 -20.80 -12.37 -6.64
CA PHE A 7 -20.63 -11.73 -5.32
C PHE A 7 -21.63 -12.21 -4.26
N ARG A 8 -22.69 -12.95 -4.66
CA ARG A 8 -23.68 -13.48 -3.71
C ARG A 8 -23.29 -14.81 -3.08
N LEU A 9 -22.36 -15.56 -3.67
CA LEU A 9 -21.99 -16.89 -3.17
C LEU A 9 -21.04 -16.90 -1.96
N ILE A 10 -20.37 -15.78 -1.67
CA ILE A 10 -19.50 -15.68 -0.48
C ILE A 10 -20.31 -15.29 0.78
N SER A 11 -21.55 -14.81 0.61
CA SER A 11 -22.39 -14.37 1.74
C SER A 11 -23.32 -15.45 2.32
N LEU A 12 -23.30 -16.68 1.81
CA LEU A 12 -24.28 -17.72 2.19
C LEU A 12 -23.67 -19.04 2.71
N ARG A 13 -22.52 -18.99 3.38
CA ARG A 13 -22.07 -20.15 4.20
C ARG A 13 -21.64 -19.79 5.61
N ILE A 14 -22.32 -18.80 6.19
CA ILE A 14 -22.37 -18.64 7.64
C ILE A 14 -23.82 -18.92 8.05
N SER A 15 -24.23 -20.18 7.98
CA SER A 15 -25.38 -20.63 8.77
C SER A 15 -24.86 -20.81 10.20
N PRO A 16 -25.38 -20.08 11.20
CA PRO A 16 -25.09 -20.36 12.60
C PRO A 16 -25.93 -21.58 13.00
N SER A 17 -25.58 -22.76 12.50
CA SER A 17 -26.07 -24.01 13.06
C SER A 17 -25.41 -24.17 14.43
N THR A 18 -26.08 -23.61 15.45
CA THR A 18 -26.09 -24.02 16.85
C THR A 18 -24.90 -24.88 17.26
N ILE A 19 -23.84 -24.25 17.74
CA ILE A 19 -22.85 -24.94 18.58
C ILE A 19 -23.60 -25.28 19.87
N LYS A 20 -24.11 -26.51 19.97
CA LYS A 20 -24.52 -27.07 21.25
C LYS A 20 -23.27 -27.08 22.12
N LEU A 21 -23.25 -26.24 23.15
CA LEU A 21 -22.27 -26.31 24.22
C LEU A 21 -22.62 -27.52 25.09
N GLU A 22 -22.36 -28.72 24.55
CA GLU A 22 -22.29 -29.92 25.38
C GLU A 22 -21.12 -29.73 26.35
N ARG A 23 -21.45 -29.70 27.64
CA ARG A 23 -20.47 -29.76 28.72
C ARG A 23 -19.90 -31.16 28.73
N ASP A 24 -18.78 -31.35 28.05
CA ASP A 24 -17.90 -32.49 28.32
C ASP A 24 -16.44 -32.01 28.39
N GLY A 25 -15.69 -32.63 29.30
CA GLY A 25 -14.49 -32.10 29.98
C GLY A 25 -13.22 -31.87 29.15
N ASN A 26 -13.29 -31.38 27.92
CA ASN A 26 -12.10 -31.03 27.15
C ASN A 26 -12.38 -29.87 26.18
N LYS A 27 -12.54 -28.65 26.72
CA LYS A 27 -12.72 -27.45 25.88
C LYS A 27 -11.36 -27.04 25.28
N PRO A 28 -11.22 -26.99 23.94
CA PRO A 28 -10.02 -26.47 23.33
C PRO A 28 -9.80 -25.03 23.76
N THR A 29 -8.58 -24.73 24.19
CA THR A 29 -8.17 -23.38 24.57
C THR A 29 -8.30 -22.47 23.34
N ILE A 30 -8.44 -21.15 23.54
CA ILE A 30 -8.39 -20.16 22.43
C ILE A 30 -7.16 -20.40 21.54
N GLN A 31 -6.04 -20.80 22.14
CA GLN A 31 -4.81 -21.16 21.44
C GLN A 31 -4.96 -22.39 20.54
N ASP A 32 -5.70 -23.41 20.96
CA ASP A 32 -5.92 -24.63 20.19
C ASP A 32 -6.79 -24.35 18.97
N ILE A 33 -7.81 -23.50 19.14
CA ILE A 33 -8.69 -23.04 18.05
C ILE A 33 -7.87 -22.21 17.05
N TYR A 34 -7.05 -21.27 17.54
CA TYR A 34 -6.16 -20.45 16.70
C TYR A 34 -5.18 -21.32 15.90
N ASN A 35 -4.52 -22.26 16.56
CA ASN A 35 -3.56 -23.17 15.93
C ASN A 35 -4.25 -24.05 14.87
N ARG A 36 -5.45 -24.56 15.17
CA ARG A 36 -6.24 -25.36 14.23
C ARG A 36 -6.59 -24.57 12.97
N LEU A 37 -7.16 -23.37 13.13
CA LEU A 37 -7.53 -22.50 12.02
C LEU A 37 -6.31 -22.09 11.19
N THR A 38 -5.21 -21.75 11.86
CA THR A 38 -3.96 -21.39 11.18
C THR A 38 -3.44 -22.56 10.33
N ASN A 39 -3.49 -23.79 10.86
CA ASN A 39 -3.06 -24.98 10.12
C ASN A 39 -4.02 -25.33 8.99
N GLN A 40 -5.34 -25.12 9.15
CA GLN A 40 -6.31 -25.27 8.08
C GLN A 40 -6.03 -24.31 6.93
N ILE A 41 -5.82 -23.02 7.22
CA ILE A 41 -5.47 -22.01 6.20
C ILE A 41 -4.15 -22.37 5.52
N ARG A 42 -3.14 -22.83 6.26
CA ARG A 42 -1.87 -23.29 5.66
C ARG A 42 -2.07 -24.51 4.75
N GLY A 43 -2.92 -25.45 5.15
CA GLY A 43 -3.29 -26.61 4.33
C GLY A 43 -3.97 -26.18 3.04
N GLU A 44 -5.00 -25.33 3.14
CA GLU A 44 -5.71 -24.77 1.99
C GLU A 44 -4.80 -23.96 1.06
N ILE A 45 -3.82 -23.20 1.60
CA ILE A 45 -2.81 -22.49 0.79
C ILE A 45 -1.84 -23.46 0.12
N ARG A 46 -1.44 -24.53 0.81
CA ARG A 46 -0.52 -25.54 0.26
C ARG A 46 -1.19 -26.35 -0.84
N ASP A 47 -2.46 -26.67 -0.63
CA ASP A 47 -3.28 -27.43 -1.55
C ASP A 47 -3.93 -26.49 -2.61
N TYR A 48 -3.75 -25.16 -2.46
CA TYR A 48 -4.08 -24.17 -3.48
C TYR A 48 -3.24 -24.45 -4.72
N ASP A 49 -3.98 -24.72 -5.78
CA ASP A 49 -3.59 -25.50 -6.94
C ASP A 49 -2.21 -25.15 -7.54
N PRO A 50 -1.25 -26.10 -7.54
CA PRO A 50 0.00 -25.99 -8.28
C PRO A 50 -0.18 -25.78 -9.79
N GLU A 51 -1.29 -26.24 -10.39
CA GLU A 51 -1.57 -26.04 -11.82
C GLU A 51 -1.98 -24.60 -12.12
N SER A 52 -2.78 -23.96 -11.25
CA SER A 52 -3.07 -22.52 -11.33
C SER A 52 -1.79 -21.67 -11.28
N TRP A 53 -0.78 -22.09 -10.51
CA TRP A 53 0.54 -21.44 -10.51
C TRP A 53 1.32 -21.67 -11.81
N LYS A 54 1.28 -22.88 -12.37
CA LYS A 54 1.92 -23.20 -13.65
C LYS A 54 1.26 -22.46 -14.81
N GLU A 55 -0.06 -22.45 -14.86
CA GLU A 55 -0.84 -21.71 -15.85
C GLU A 55 -0.52 -20.21 -15.78
N TRP A 56 -0.45 -19.65 -14.56
CA TRP A 56 -0.04 -18.26 -14.37
C TRP A 56 1.39 -17.99 -14.89
N LEU A 57 2.34 -18.90 -14.66
CA LEU A 57 3.70 -18.78 -15.18
C LEU A 57 3.77 -18.90 -16.71
N MET A 58 2.94 -19.75 -17.32
CA MET A 58 2.89 -19.92 -18.78
C MET A 58 2.33 -18.70 -19.52
N ILE A 59 1.48 -17.91 -18.86
CA ILE A 59 0.91 -16.68 -19.44
C ILE A 59 1.92 -15.51 -19.39
N LEU A 60 2.98 -15.60 -18.58
CA LEU A 60 3.97 -14.52 -18.50
C LEU A 60 4.75 -14.38 -19.80
N ASN A 61 4.77 -13.17 -20.34
CA ASN A 61 5.44 -12.81 -21.56
C ASN A 61 6.33 -11.58 -21.34
N GLN A 62 7.32 -11.43 -22.23
CA GLN A 62 8.19 -10.27 -22.29
C GLN A 62 7.51 -9.11 -23.04
N GLU A 63 6.68 -9.40 -24.05
CA GLU A 63 6.05 -8.36 -24.90
C GLU A 63 5.03 -7.50 -24.14
N ASP A 64 4.31 -8.07 -23.18
CA ASP A 64 3.30 -7.38 -22.37
C ASP A 64 3.86 -6.87 -21.03
N ASN A 65 5.17 -6.97 -20.83
CA ASN A 65 5.89 -6.58 -19.61
C ASN A 65 5.44 -7.36 -18.34
N SER A 66 4.68 -8.45 -18.48
CA SER A 66 4.14 -9.21 -17.34
C SER A 66 5.23 -9.89 -16.51
N ILE A 67 6.31 -10.34 -17.14
CA ILE A 67 7.51 -10.88 -16.45
C ILE A 67 8.09 -9.84 -15.48
N TYR A 68 8.25 -8.59 -15.94
CA TYR A 68 8.77 -7.51 -15.10
C TYR A 68 7.84 -7.19 -13.93
N ILE A 69 6.52 -7.13 -14.18
CA ILE A 69 5.53 -6.87 -13.13
C ILE A 69 5.50 -8.01 -12.09
N ALA A 70 5.58 -9.26 -12.53
CA ALA A 70 5.67 -10.44 -11.68
C ALA A 70 6.95 -10.41 -10.83
N ALA A 71 8.12 -10.23 -11.46
CA ALA A 71 9.41 -10.13 -10.78
C ALA A 71 9.42 -8.98 -9.76
N ARG A 72 8.83 -7.83 -10.12
CA ARG A 72 8.68 -6.68 -9.21
C ARG A 72 7.78 -7.01 -8.03
N LYS A 73 6.70 -7.79 -8.20
CA LYS A 73 5.85 -8.22 -7.07
C LYS A 73 6.62 -9.07 -6.06
N PHE A 74 7.50 -9.96 -6.52
CA PHE A 74 8.33 -10.80 -5.63
C PHE A 74 9.53 -10.05 -5.04
N SER A 75 10.13 -9.13 -5.81
CA SER A 75 11.28 -8.33 -5.40
C SER A 75 10.92 -7.21 -4.43
N ARG A 76 9.64 -6.83 -4.33
CA ARG A 76 9.18 -5.87 -3.32
C ARG A 76 9.53 -6.40 -1.94
N LYS A 77 10.52 -5.78 -1.29
CA LYS A 77 10.57 -5.72 0.17
C LYS A 77 9.17 -5.31 0.60
N TYR A 78 8.54 -6.13 1.44
CA TYR A 78 7.20 -5.85 1.93
C TYR A 78 7.30 -4.56 2.76
N ILE A 79 7.08 -3.42 2.11
CA ILE A 79 6.92 -2.15 2.80
C ILE A 79 5.61 -2.35 3.53
N GLN A 80 5.68 -2.47 4.86
CA GLN A 80 4.47 -2.37 5.67
C GLN A 80 3.92 -0.96 5.42
N ILE A 81 3.01 -0.85 4.46
CA ILE A 81 2.26 0.37 4.25
C ILE A 81 1.39 0.47 5.50
N PRO A 82 1.58 1.50 6.34
CA PRO A 82 0.78 1.65 7.54
C PRO A 82 -0.71 1.68 7.15
N PRO A 83 -1.60 1.16 8.01
CA PRO A 83 -3.03 1.19 7.73
C PRO A 83 -3.48 2.61 7.40
N ILE A 84 -4.29 2.75 6.36
CA ILE A 84 -4.81 4.06 5.95
C ILE A 84 -5.79 4.52 7.02
N LEU A 85 -5.39 5.57 7.73
CA LEU A 85 -6.19 6.24 8.73
C LEU A 85 -7.06 7.29 8.05
N ASP A 86 -8.33 7.27 8.38
CA ASP A 86 -9.30 8.31 8.07
C ASP A 86 -9.74 8.99 9.38
N THR A 87 -10.61 9.98 9.28
CA THR A 87 -11.21 10.71 10.40
C THR A 87 -11.84 9.80 11.47
N ASP A 88 -12.48 8.69 11.07
CA ASP A 88 -13.07 7.71 12.00
C ASP A 88 -12.17 6.51 12.32
N GLY A 89 -10.89 6.54 11.93
CA GLY A 89 -9.93 5.45 12.14
C GLY A 89 -9.61 4.62 10.89
N ILE A 90 -9.13 3.39 11.09
CA ILE A 90 -8.57 2.54 10.02
C ILE A 90 -9.67 2.07 9.07
N LYS A 91 -9.50 2.33 7.76
CA LYS A 91 -10.43 1.86 6.73
C LYS A 91 -9.92 0.59 6.03
N TYR A 92 -10.72 -0.47 6.09
CA TYR A 92 -10.39 -1.78 5.50
C TYR A 92 -11.01 -2.02 4.12
N THR A 93 -12.16 -1.40 3.84
CA THR A 93 -12.87 -1.56 2.56
C THR A 93 -12.20 -0.74 1.45
N ARG A 94 -12.29 -1.21 0.20
CA ARG A 94 -11.75 -0.47 -0.97
C ARG A 94 -12.34 0.94 -1.07
N LEU A 95 -13.65 1.06 -0.89
CA LEU A 95 -14.35 2.35 -0.89
C LEU A 95 -13.89 3.25 0.26
N GLY A 96 -13.79 2.71 1.48
CA GLY A 96 -13.32 3.47 2.64
C GLY A 96 -11.89 4.00 2.45
N LYS A 97 -10.99 3.18 1.89
CA LYS A 97 -9.62 3.62 1.56
C LYS A 97 -9.59 4.72 0.51
N ALA A 98 -10.40 4.61 -0.55
CA ALA A 98 -10.49 5.63 -1.59
C ALA A 98 -10.97 6.98 -1.02
N ASN A 99 -11.98 6.95 -0.15
CA ASN A 99 -12.48 8.15 0.51
C ASN A 99 -11.45 8.77 1.46
N ALA A 100 -10.74 7.96 2.24
CA ALA A 100 -9.67 8.44 3.13
C ALA A 100 -8.53 9.12 2.33
N PHE A 101 -8.14 8.53 1.19
CA PHE A 101 -7.18 9.16 0.29
C PHE A 101 -7.69 10.47 -0.29
N LYS A 102 -8.95 10.50 -0.77
CA LYS A 102 -9.58 11.70 -1.30
C LYS A 102 -9.53 12.83 -0.27
N TYR A 103 -9.98 12.58 0.96
CA TYR A 103 -9.99 13.56 2.04
C TYR A 103 -8.58 14.06 2.38
N SER A 104 -7.61 13.14 2.49
CA SER A 104 -6.21 13.49 2.78
C SER A 104 -5.62 14.40 1.70
N LEU A 105 -5.81 14.05 0.43
CA LEU A 105 -5.36 14.85 -0.71
C LEU A 105 -6.06 16.22 -0.73
N GLU A 106 -7.37 16.26 -0.60
CA GLU A 106 -8.13 17.51 -0.54
C GLU A 106 -7.60 18.42 0.58
N ASN A 107 -7.25 17.87 1.74
CA ASN A 107 -6.71 18.65 2.84
C ASN A 107 -5.28 19.17 2.58
N SER A 108 -4.42 18.34 1.99
CA SER A 108 -3.04 18.73 1.65
C SER A 108 -2.95 19.80 0.55
N PHE A 109 -3.89 19.79 -0.39
CA PHE A 109 -3.93 20.74 -1.51
C PHE A 109 -4.87 21.93 -1.29
N LYS A 110 -5.37 22.14 -0.06
CA LYS A 110 -6.08 23.38 0.27
C LYS A 110 -5.14 24.57 0.09
N THR A 111 -5.65 25.63 -0.54
CA THR A 111 -4.97 26.92 -0.57
C THR A 111 -4.68 27.35 0.86
N ASN A 112 -3.45 27.76 1.13
CA ASN A 112 -3.05 28.21 2.46
C ASN A 112 -3.99 29.37 2.87
N PRO A 113 -4.77 29.23 3.96
CA PRO A 113 -5.66 30.30 4.40
C PRO A 113 -4.90 31.46 5.06
N GLU A 114 -3.63 31.25 5.43
CA GLU A 114 -2.80 32.33 5.96
C GLU A 114 -2.44 33.32 4.85
N LEU A 115 -2.57 34.61 5.17
CA LEU A 115 -2.09 35.67 4.31
C LEU A 115 -0.57 35.52 4.17
N TYR A 116 -0.08 35.68 2.95
CA TYR A 116 1.34 35.75 2.69
C TYR A 116 1.94 36.89 3.52
N ASP A 117 2.85 36.54 4.43
CA ASP A 117 3.62 37.52 5.18
C ASP A 117 4.78 38.00 4.28
N ASP A 118 4.62 39.21 3.72
CA ASP A 118 5.63 39.84 2.88
C ASP A 118 6.99 39.96 3.60
N HIS A 119 7.00 40.09 4.94
CA HIS A 119 8.23 40.10 5.71
C HIS A 119 8.91 38.72 5.69
N HIS A 120 8.14 37.66 5.92
CA HIS A 120 8.64 36.28 5.83
C HIS A 120 9.16 35.95 4.42
N ILE A 121 8.42 36.34 3.38
CA ILE A 121 8.86 36.19 1.98
C ILE A 121 10.17 36.93 1.71
N ALA A 122 10.33 38.15 2.25
CA ALA A 122 11.56 38.91 2.12
C ALA A 122 12.74 38.26 2.85
N GLU A 123 12.51 37.68 4.03
CA GLU A 123 13.52 36.93 4.78
C GLU A 123 13.98 35.66 4.06
N ASP A 124 13.04 34.88 3.51
CA ASP A 124 13.35 33.68 2.75
C ASP A 124 14.14 34.00 1.49
N ASN A 125 13.70 35.00 0.73
CA ASN A 125 14.44 35.49 -0.44
C ASN A 125 15.84 36.00 -0.06
N ARG A 126 15.98 36.67 1.09
CA ARG A 126 17.29 37.10 1.61
C ARG A 126 18.17 35.90 1.96
N ALA A 127 17.62 34.85 2.57
CA ALA A 127 18.34 33.64 2.92
C ALA A 127 18.81 32.88 1.67
N ILE A 128 17.94 32.74 0.66
CA ILE A 128 18.27 32.13 -0.64
C ILE A 128 19.39 32.89 -1.34
N ARG A 129 19.29 34.23 -1.44
CA ARG A 129 20.34 35.06 -2.04
C ARG A 129 21.67 34.88 -1.31
N ARG A 130 21.68 34.93 0.02
CA ARG A 130 22.89 34.68 0.82
C ARG A 130 23.52 33.31 0.56
N TYR A 131 22.71 32.27 0.36
CA TYR A 131 23.21 30.94 0.05
C TYR A 131 23.82 30.85 -1.36
N ILE A 132 23.19 31.47 -2.35
CA ILE A 132 23.68 31.52 -3.73
C ILE A 132 24.98 32.35 -3.82
N ASP A 133 25.01 33.50 -3.14
CA ASP A 133 26.14 34.43 -3.18
C ASP A 133 27.35 33.91 -2.38
N ASN A 134 27.11 33.17 -1.30
CA ASN A 134 28.14 32.57 -0.45
C ASN A 134 27.85 31.07 -0.22
N PRO A 135 28.05 30.23 -1.24
CA PRO A 135 27.87 28.80 -1.10
C PRO A 135 28.87 28.28 -0.06
N LYS A 136 28.38 27.45 0.87
CA LYS A 136 29.26 26.84 1.88
C LYS A 136 30.38 26.06 1.16
N PRO A 137 31.66 26.28 1.48
CA PRO A 137 32.78 25.65 0.78
C PRO A 137 32.85 24.11 0.93
N ASN A 138 31.97 23.51 1.73
CA ASN A 138 32.06 22.11 2.15
C ASN A 138 30.99 21.20 1.52
N SER A 139 30.26 21.64 0.49
CA SER A 139 29.37 20.71 -0.23
C SER A 139 30.19 19.83 -1.18
N ILE A 140 30.30 18.54 -0.87
CA ILE A 140 30.84 17.46 -1.72
C ILE A 140 30.19 17.43 -3.13
N ILE A 141 29.10 18.17 -3.32
CA ILE A 141 28.34 18.27 -4.55
C ILE A 141 28.97 19.37 -5.42
N LYS A 142 29.66 18.97 -6.49
CA LYS A 142 30.02 19.88 -7.58
C LYS A 142 28.73 20.39 -8.23
N SER A 143 28.61 21.71 -8.36
CA SER A 143 27.58 22.30 -9.21
C SER A 143 27.86 21.89 -10.66
N THR A 144 26.86 21.33 -11.34
CA THR A 144 26.94 20.91 -12.75
C THR A 144 26.10 21.85 -13.60
N SER A 145 26.68 22.33 -14.71
CA SER A 145 26.00 23.25 -15.63
C SER A 145 25.00 22.51 -16.54
N PRO A 146 23.97 23.20 -17.08
CA PRO A 146 23.08 22.61 -18.07
C PRO A 146 23.83 22.01 -19.28
N GLN A 147 24.92 22.63 -19.71
CA GLN A 147 25.76 22.15 -20.81
C GLN A 147 26.48 20.85 -20.48
N GLU A 148 26.95 20.69 -19.23
CA GLU A 148 27.54 19.43 -18.77
C GLU A 148 26.50 18.30 -18.77
N ILE A 149 25.25 18.58 -18.39
CA ILE A 149 24.16 17.59 -18.47
C ILE A 149 23.92 17.16 -19.93
N LEU A 150 23.92 18.11 -20.87
CA LEU A 150 23.76 17.81 -22.29
C LEU A 150 24.92 16.99 -22.87
N SER A 151 26.11 17.03 -22.27
CA SER A 151 27.24 16.21 -22.70
C SER A 151 27.11 14.71 -22.33
N PHE A 152 26.17 14.36 -21.45
CA PHE A 152 25.87 12.99 -21.05
C PHE A 152 24.65 12.37 -21.75
N LEU A 153 23.94 13.15 -22.58
CA LEU A 153 22.80 12.72 -23.40
C LEU A 153 23.24 12.43 -24.84
#